data_AF-A0A399IM50-F1
#
_entry.id   AF-A0A399IM50-F1
#
_cell.length_a   1.000
_cell.length_b   1.000
_cell.length_c   1.000
_cell.angle_alpha   90.00
_cell.angle_beta   90.00
_cell.angle_gamma   90.00
#
_symmetry.space_group_name_H-M   'P 1'
#
loop_
_entity.id
_entity.type
_entity.pdbx_description
1 polymer ?
#
loop_
_entity_poly.entity_id
_entity_poly.type
_entity_poly.pdbx_seq_one_letter_code
_entity_poly.pdbx_strand_id
1 'polypeptide(L)'
;MRTLKYDLFPESYGSEGRFASREGTVADLIIDTGVLLNSDFDKVIPKLNILNKILLHGDYLRAGEWESFEITQKEYEELVRYLC
;
A
#
# COMPACT_ATOMS: atom_id res chain seq x y z
N MET A 1 11.25 8.90 -0.20
CA MET A 1 10.38 7.70 -0.10
C MET A 1 11.05 6.52 -0.80
N ARG A 2 11.05 5.32 -0.19
CA ARG A 2 11.71 4.12 -0.75
C ARG A 2 10.88 3.43 -1.84
N THR A 3 11.55 2.61 -2.65
CA THR A 3 10.95 1.71 -3.64
C THR A 3 10.78 0.32 -3.05
N LEU A 4 9.71 -0.37 -3.44
CA LEU A 4 9.26 -1.66 -2.95
C LEU A 4 8.86 -2.53 -4.13
N LYS A 5 9.01 -3.84 -3.97
CA LYS A 5 8.43 -4.83 -4.86
C LYS A 5 7.21 -5.43 -4.17
N TYR A 6 6.10 -5.49 -4.89
CA TYR A 6 4.83 -6.01 -4.37
C TYR A 6 4.04 -6.69 -5.49
N ASP A 7 3.22 -7.65 -5.10
CA ASP A 7 2.39 -8.43 -6.00
C ASP A 7 0.93 -8.02 -5.85
N LEU A 8 0.28 -7.68 -6.96
CA LEU A 8 -1.15 -7.35 -6.98
C LEU A 8 -1.96 -8.58 -7.36
N PHE A 9 -3.11 -8.77 -6.69
CA PHE A 9 -4.02 -9.87 -7.04
C PHE A 9 -4.60 -9.69 -8.45
N PRO A 10 -4.74 -10.78 -9.23
CA PRO A 10 -5.21 -10.75 -10.62
C PRO A 10 -6.62 -10.17 -10.80
N GLU A 11 -7.45 -10.26 -9.75
CA GLU A 11 -8.84 -9.78 -9.75
C GLU A 11 -8.94 -8.26 -9.94
N SER A 12 -7.87 -7.52 -9.64
CA SER A 12 -7.84 -6.06 -9.72
C SER A 12 -7.65 -5.51 -11.14
N TYR A 13 -7.29 -6.35 -12.13
CA TYR A 13 -6.89 -5.85 -13.46
C TYR A 13 -7.27 -6.72 -14.68
N GLY A 14 -8.27 -7.62 -14.57
CA GLY A 14 -8.68 -8.47 -15.70
C GLY A 14 -7.58 -9.42 -16.19
N SER A 15 -6.55 -9.64 -15.37
CA SER A 15 -5.47 -10.57 -15.65
C SER A 15 -5.97 -11.99 -15.42
N GLU A 16 -5.66 -12.88 -16.36
CA GLU A 16 -6.02 -14.30 -16.38
C GLU A 16 -5.39 -15.10 -15.20
N GLY A 17 -5.76 -14.79 -13.96
CA GLY A 17 -5.37 -15.53 -12.75
C GLY A 17 -3.90 -15.42 -12.34
N ARG A 18 -3.14 -14.45 -12.84
CA ARG A 18 -1.71 -14.25 -12.47
C ARG A 18 -1.48 -12.99 -11.65
N PHE A 19 -0.72 -13.12 -10.57
CA PHE A 19 -0.20 -11.99 -9.81
C PHE A 19 0.60 -11.05 -10.71
N ALA A 20 0.35 -9.75 -10.60
CA ALA A 20 1.12 -8.73 -11.31
C ALA A 20 2.17 -8.16 -10.36
N SER A 21 3.43 -8.57 -10.53
CA SER A 21 4.55 -8.01 -9.78
C SER A 21 4.84 -6.59 -10.25
N ARG A 22 4.81 -5.63 -9.32
CA ARG A 22 5.18 -4.23 -9.54
C ARG A 22 6.36 -3.83 -8.70
N GLU A 23 7.07 -2.83 -9.19
CA GLU A 23 8.09 -2.09 -8.45
C GLU A 23 7.65 -0.63 -8.39
N GLY A 24 7.45 -0.10 -7.18
CA GLY A 24 6.88 1.22 -6.96
C GLY A 24 7.19 1.75 -5.57
N THR A 25 6.79 2.99 -5.27
CA THR A 25 6.96 3.57 -3.94
C THR A 25 5.89 3.09 -2.96
N VAL A 26 6.04 3.45 -1.69
CA VAL A 26 4.98 3.23 -0.67
C VAL A 26 3.66 3.87 -1.09
N ALA A 27 3.71 5.02 -1.77
CA ALA A 27 2.52 5.69 -2.29
C ALA A 27 1.86 4.89 -3.42
N ASP A 28 2.65 4.35 -4.35
CA ASP A 28 2.15 3.51 -5.44
C ASP A 28 1.48 2.25 -4.89
N LEU A 29 2.10 1.61 -3.88
CA LEU A 29 1.50 0.48 -3.18
C LEU A 29 0.15 0.86 -2.56
N ILE A 30 0.07 1.99 -1.87
CA ILE A 30 -1.17 2.46 -1.22
C ILE A 30 -2.28 2.74 -2.24
N ILE A 31 -1.94 3.34 -3.39
CA ILE A 31 -2.87 3.63 -4.47
C ILE A 31 -3.33 2.34 -5.15
N ASP A 32 -2.39 1.50 -5.55
CA ASP A 32 -2.65 0.25 -6.26
C ASP A 32 -3.44 -0.74 -5.41
N THR A 33 -3.15 -0.80 -4.11
CA THR A 33 -3.86 -1.68 -3.17
C THR A 33 -5.17 -1.08 -2.67
N GLY A 34 -5.43 0.20 -2.93
CA GLY A 34 -6.62 0.88 -2.44
C GLY A 34 -6.76 0.82 -0.90
N VAL A 35 -5.65 0.69 -0.16
CA VAL A 35 -5.66 0.47 1.29
C VAL A 35 -6.37 1.58 2.08
N LEU A 36 -6.36 2.80 1.54
CA LEU A 36 -7.05 3.96 2.10
C LEU A 36 -8.50 4.12 1.62
N LEU A 37 -8.96 3.32 0.65
CA LEU A 37 -10.31 3.38 0.09
C LEU A 37 -11.33 2.64 0.95
N ASN A 38 -10.90 1.76 1.86
CA ASN A 38 -11.82 1.09 2.77
C ASN A 38 -12.50 2.12 3.70
N SER A 39 -13.72 1.80 4.11
CA SER A 39 -14.58 2.64 4.97
C SER A 39 -13.91 3.03 6.28
N ASP A 40 -12.96 2.23 6.78
CA ASP A 40 -12.17 2.51 7.97
C ASP A 40 -11.26 3.75 7.83
N PHE A 41 -10.89 4.12 6.60
CA PHE A 41 -9.98 5.23 6.33
C PHE A 41 -10.63 6.36 5.51
N ASP A 42 -11.66 6.08 4.70
CA ASP A 42 -12.41 7.10 3.92
C ASP A 42 -11.48 8.06 3.14
N LYS A 43 -10.45 7.52 2.46
CA LYS A 43 -9.40 8.28 1.75
C LYS A 43 -8.53 9.18 2.64
N VAL A 44 -8.59 9.04 3.96
CA VAL A 44 -7.74 9.73 4.92
C VAL A 44 -6.52 8.86 5.23
N ILE A 45 -5.34 9.48 5.19
CA ILE A 45 -4.10 8.81 5.60
C ILE A 45 -4.13 8.63 7.13
N PRO A 46 -4.12 7.39 7.65
CA PRO A 46 -4.15 7.15 9.08
C PRO A 46 -2.81 7.53 9.71
N LYS A 47 -2.81 7.70 11.05
CA LYS A 47 -1.58 7.97 11.81
C LYS A 47 -0.51 6.91 11.53
N LEU A 48 0.76 7.32 11.58
CA LEU A 48 1.93 6.46 11.33
C LEU A 48 1.85 5.07 11.99
N ASN A 49 1.52 5.00 13.29
CA ASN A 49 1.43 3.71 13.99
C ASN A 49 0.36 2.77 13.42
N ILE A 50 -0.75 3.31 12.93
CA ILE A 50 -1.81 2.51 12.30
C ILE A 50 -1.34 2.08 10.91
N LEU A 51 -0.75 3.00 10.15
CA LEU A 51 -0.20 2.68 8.84
C LEU A 51 0.87 1.59 8.93
N ASN A 52 1.83 1.68 9.84
CA ASN A 52 2.85 0.65 10.05
C ASN A 52 2.26 -0.70 10.44
N LYS A 53 1.16 -0.75 11.21
CA LYS A 53 0.48 -2.02 11.49
C LYS A 53 -0.07 -2.68 10.23
N ILE A 54 -0.58 -1.89 9.28
CA ILE A 54 -1.09 -2.40 8.01
C ILE A 54 0.09 -2.87 7.14
N LEU A 55 1.14 -2.06 7.04
CA LEU A 55 2.31 -2.38 6.23
C LEU A 55 3.06 -3.61 6.74
N LEU A 56 3.09 -3.81 8.06
CA LEU A 56 3.63 -5.01 8.70
C LEU A 56 2.79 -6.26 8.48
N HIS A 57 1.48 -6.11 8.25
CA HIS A 57 0.61 -7.26 7.97
C HIS A 57 1.02 -7.97 6.67
N GLY A 58 1.58 -7.23 5.70
CA GLY A 58 2.11 -7.79 4.46
C GLY A 58 1.04 -8.20 3.43
N ASP A 59 -0.23 -7.99 3.75
CA ASP A 59 -1.36 -8.23 2.86
C ASP A 59 -2.48 -7.24 3.18
N TYR A 60 -3.26 -6.88 2.15
CA TYR A 60 -4.50 -6.15 2.33
C TYR A 60 -5.59 -6.68 1.42
N LEU A 61 -6.78 -6.84 2.01
CA LEU A 61 -8.00 -7.38 1.43
C LEU A 61 -8.16 -7.00 -0.05
N ARG A 62 -8.19 -8.03 -0.91
CA ARG A 62 -8.45 -7.97 -2.36
C ARG A 62 -7.40 -7.26 -3.21
N ALA A 63 -6.24 -6.88 -2.68
CA ALA A 63 -5.43 -5.87 -3.36
C ALA A 63 -3.95 -6.21 -3.56
N GLY A 64 -3.31 -7.01 -2.70
CA GLY A 64 -1.98 -7.53 -2.98
C GLY A 64 -1.27 -8.11 -1.76
N GLU A 65 -0.16 -8.81 -2.03
CA GLU A 65 0.82 -9.27 -1.03
C GLU A 65 2.12 -8.46 -1.21
N TRP A 66 2.77 -8.12 -0.11
CA TRP A 66 4.07 -7.44 -0.10
C TRP A 66 4.92 -7.89 1.08
N GLU A 67 6.22 -7.63 1.02
CA GLU A 67 7.12 -7.89 2.14
C GLU A 67 6.80 -6.96 3.31
N SER A 68 6.53 -7.49 4.50
CA SER A 68 6.22 -6.69 5.69
C SER A 68 7.31 -5.64 5.99
N PHE A 69 6.91 -4.37 6.12
CA PHE A 69 7.84 -3.28 6.44
C PHE A 69 7.22 -2.19 7.32
N GLU A 70 8.08 -1.37 7.93
CA GLU A 70 7.69 -0.16 8.65
C GLU A 70 8.33 1.07 8.01
N ILE A 71 7.57 2.16 7.88
CA ILE A 71 8.10 3.44 7.44
C ILE A 71 8.45 4.33 8.64
N THR A 72 9.45 5.17 8.45
CA THR A 72 9.88 6.18 9.42
C THR A 72 8.94 7.40 9.41
N GLN A 73 9.02 8.25 10.45
CA GLN A 73 8.28 9.52 10.48
C GLN A 73 8.58 10.40 9.25
N LYS A 74 9.84 10.42 8.81
CA LYS A 74 10.26 11.18 7.62
C LYS A 74 9.58 10.65 6.36
N GLU A 75 9.57 9.34 6.16
CA GLU A 75 8.90 8.71 5.01
C GLU A 75 7.38 8.92 5.05
N TYR A 76 6.79 8.93 6.25
CA TYR A 76 5.38 9.26 6.43
C TYR A 76 5.06 10.70 6.02
N GLU A 77 5.89 11.67 6.39
CA GLU A 77 5.72 13.06 5.97
C GLU A 77 5.88 13.23 4.44
N GLU A 78 6.82 12.51 3.83
CA GLU A 78 6.95 12.43 2.38
C GLU A 78 5.71 11.81 1.73
N LEU A 79 5.14 10.76 2.33
CA LEU A 79 3.93 10.10 1.85
C LEU A 79 2.72 11.03 1.89
N VAL A 80 2.51 11.71 3.01
CA VAL A 80 1.41 12.68 3.17
C VAL A 80 1.54 13.80 2.14
N ARG A 81 2.74 14.32 1.91
CA ARG A 81 3.00 15.35 0.88
C ARG A 81 2.78 14.88 -0.55
N TYR A 82 2.92 13.59 -0.81
CA TYR A 82 2.73 13.03 -2.15
C TYR A 82 1.26 12.77 -2.46
N LEU A 83 0.48 12.36 -1.44
CA LEU A 83 -0.93 11.98 -1.58
C LEU A 83 -1.93 13.11 -1.30
N CYS A 84 -1.49 14.24 -0.71
CA CYS A 84 -2.28 15.45 -0.46
C CYS A 84 -1.83 16.62 -1.34
#